data_AF-A0A1C7M002-F1
#
_entry.id   AF-A0A1C7M002-F1
#
_cell.length_a   1.000
_cell.length_b   1.000
_cell.length_c   1.000
_cell.angle_alpha   90.00
_cell.angle_beta   90.00
_cell.angle_gamma   90.00
#
_symmetry.space_group_name_H-M   'P 1'
#
loop_
_entity.id
_entity.type
_entity.pdbx_description
1 polymer ?
#
loop_
_entity_poly.entity_id
_entity_poly.type
_entity_poly.pdbx_seq_one_letter_code
_entity_poly.pdbx_strand_id
1 'polypeptide(L)'
;MFTNIRPASGQTPQPGGKTLLETIERKKSNLCVSVDVTKQADFLRIIDVVGPYICLVKTHVDVIEDFEPTKFADIGNTVALQYSSGVYKIASWSHITNAHPVPGPSIFTGLSSGSLATGSYTEAAVQMARTHRDFVIGFIAQHRMDGVGLKEGASTSDEDFLILTPGVGLDSRGDSMGQQYRTPKEVVLESGCDVIIVGRGIYGKDNGANPEAVRAQAERYRSEGWAAYQERLCSS
;
A
#
# COMPACT_ATOMS: atom_id res chain seq x y z
N MET A 1 -7.15 -4.13 23.37
CA MET A 1 -7.07 -2.87 22.58
C MET A 1 -6.38 -3.04 21.22
N PHE A 2 -5.41 -3.95 21.04
CA PHE A 2 -5.01 -4.42 19.69
C PHE A 2 -6.11 -5.19 18.93
N THR A 3 -7.19 -5.55 19.64
CA THR A 3 -8.28 -6.46 19.24
C THR A 3 -9.27 -5.90 18.21
N ASN A 4 -9.28 -4.59 17.97
CA ASN A 4 -10.34 -3.96 17.18
C ASN A 4 -9.93 -3.64 15.75
N ILE A 5 -8.64 -3.70 15.40
CA ILE A 5 -8.23 -3.69 13.98
C ILE A 5 -8.42 -5.09 13.39
N ARG A 6 -7.99 -6.13 14.14
CA ARG A 6 -8.21 -7.55 13.84
C ARG A 6 -8.28 -8.39 15.12
N PRO A 7 -9.02 -9.52 15.13
CA PRO A 7 -8.76 -10.57 16.11
C PRO A 7 -7.34 -11.08 15.88
N ALA A 8 -6.58 -11.30 16.95
CA ALA A 8 -5.22 -11.79 16.81
C ALA A 8 -5.24 -13.23 16.25
N SER A 9 -4.69 -13.40 15.05
CA SER A 9 -4.04 -14.67 14.73
C SER A 9 -3.02 -14.97 15.84
N GLY A 10 -2.78 -16.24 16.18
CA GLY A 10 -1.90 -16.61 17.30
C GLY A 10 -0.41 -16.25 17.12
N GLN A 11 -0.07 -15.42 16.13
CA GLN A 11 1.27 -15.04 15.72
C GLN A 11 1.52 -13.54 16.04
N THR A 12 2.74 -13.22 16.44
CA THR A 12 3.15 -11.82 16.64
C THR A 12 3.30 -11.14 15.28
N PRO A 13 2.64 -9.98 15.02
CA PRO A 13 2.82 -9.26 13.77
C PRO A 13 4.28 -8.83 13.55
N GLN A 14 4.77 -8.95 12.32
CA GLN A 14 6.17 -8.60 12.00
C GLN A 14 6.47 -7.13 12.31
N PRO A 15 7.72 -6.75 12.65
CA PRO A 15 8.06 -5.39 13.07
C PRO A 15 7.52 -4.28 12.15
N GLY A 16 7.65 -4.42 10.84
CA GLY A 16 7.10 -3.47 9.86
C GLY A 16 5.56 -3.41 9.85
N GLY A 17 4.90 -4.58 9.90
CA GLY A 17 3.44 -4.67 9.96
C GLY A 17 2.88 -4.12 11.27
N LYS A 18 3.54 -4.40 12.39
CA LYS A 18 3.22 -3.87 13.72
C LYS A 18 3.34 -2.34 13.75
N THR A 19 4.47 -1.79 13.30
CA THR A 19 4.71 -0.33 13.25
C THR A 19 3.68 0.39 12.36
N LEU A 20 3.27 -0.24 11.25
CA LEU A 20 2.20 0.26 10.39
C LEU A 20 0.85 0.26 11.12
N LEU A 21 0.46 -0.85 11.77
CA LEU A 21 -0.78 -0.95 12.55
C LEU A 21 -0.82 0.04 13.72
N GLU A 22 0.27 0.19 14.47
CA GLU A 22 0.40 1.17 15.56
C GLU A 22 0.31 2.60 15.03
N THR A 23 0.84 2.88 13.83
CA THR A 23 0.74 4.18 13.17
C THR A 23 -0.68 4.46 12.67
N ILE A 24 -1.37 3.46 12.10
CA ILE A 24 -2.77 3.55 11.68
C ILE A 24 -3.66 3.91 12.87
N GLU A 25 -3.49 3.21 14.00
CA GLU A 25 -4.27 3.42 15.21
C GLU A 25 -3.99 4.78 15.86
N ARG A 26 -2.70 5.10 16.08
CA ARG A 26 -2.26 6.36 16.70
C ARG A 26 -2.70 7.59 15.91
N LYS A 27 -2.71 7.50 14.57
CA LYS A 27 -3.05 8.63 13.70
C LYS A 27 -4.49 8.61 13.23
N LYS A 28 -5.26 7.54 13.50
CA LYS A 28 -6.63 7.35 12.96
C LYS A 28 -6.62 7.60 11.46
N SER A 29 -5.79 6.84 10.76
CA SER A 29 -5.56 6.96 9.33
C SER A 29 -5.13 5.64 8.74
N ASN A 30 -5.85 5.19 7.73
CA ASN A 30 -5.50 4.09 6.84
C ASN A 30 -5.14 4.59 5.43
N LEU A 31 -4.69 5.84 5.32
CA LEU A 31 -4.30 6.46 4.05
C LEU A 31 -2.80 6.25 3.77
N CYS A 32 -2.49 5.67 2.61
CA CYS A 32 -1.17 5.67 1.99
C CYS A 32 -1.15 6.65 0.82
N VAL A 33 -0.09 7.46 0.70
CA VAL A 33 0.07 8.40 -0.42
C VAL A 33 1.13 7.94 -1.40
N SER A 34 0.74 7.87 -2.67
CA SER A 34 1.55 7.46 -3.82
C SER A 34 2.20 8.69 -4.44
N VAL A 35 3.37 9.09 -3.95
CA VAL A 35 4.05 10.32 -4.42
C VAL A 35 4.90 10.00 -5.64
N ASP A 36 4.26 10.07 -6.80
CA ASP A 36 4.83 9.71 -8.09
C ASP A 36 5.14 10.98 -8.89
N VAL A 37 6.18 11.72 -8.47
CA VAL A 37 6.64 12.99 -9.08
C VAL A 37 8.12 12.86 -9.48
N THR A 38 8.55 13.59 -10.51
CA THR A 38 9.91 13.46 -11.06
C THR A 38 10.97 14.36 -10.41
N LYS A 39 10.56 15.26 -9.50
CA LYS A 39 11.45 16.23 -8.82
C LYS A 39 11.44 16.04 -7.31
N GLN A 40 12.63 15.98 -6.71
CA GLN A 40 12.81 15.78 -5.28
C GLN A 40 12.18 16.93 -4.44
N ALA A 41 12.20 18.16 -4.95
CA ALA A 41 11.59 19.31 -4.27
C ALA A 41 10.05 19.18 -4.16
N ASP A 42 9.38 18.71 -5.22
CA ASP A 42 7.94 18.43 -5.18
C ASP A 42 7.64 17.25 -4.25
N PHE A 43 8.47 16.21 -4.30
CA PHE A 43 8.35 15.03 -3.44
C PHE A 43 8.36 15.45 -1.96
N LEU A 44 9.40 16.15 -1.52
CA LEU A 44 9.57 16.56 -0.13
C LEU A 44 8.43 17.49 0.32
N ARG A 45 8.04 18.47 -0.51
CA ARG A 45 6.91 19.37 -0.20
C ARG A 45 5.61 18.59 0.01
N ILE A 46 5.30 17.60 -0.84
CA ILE A 46 4.11 16.77 -0.65
C ILE A 46 4.21 16.02 0.69
N ILE A 47 5.34 15.37 0.98
CA ILE A 47 5.53 14.60 2.22
C ILE A 47 5.37 15.46 3.48
N ASP A 48 5.96 16.66 3.53
CA ASP A 48 5.83 17.57 4.67
C ASP A 48 4.36 17.94 4.94
N VAL A 49 3.56 18.13 3.88
CA VAL A 49 2.15 18.50 3.98
C VAL A 49 1.27 17.30 4.35
N VAL A 50 1.44 16.15 3.69
CA VAL A 50 0.58 14.97 3.95
C VAL A 50 0.99 14.22 5.21
N GLY A 51 2.22 14.42 5.68
CA GLY A 51 2.86 13.71 6.81
C GLY A 51 1.95 13.46 8.01
N PRO A 52 1.22 14.45 8.56
CA PRO A 52 0.31 14.26 9.70
C PRO A 52 -0.86 13.30 9.44
N TYR A 53 -1.29 13.14 8.19
CA TYR A 53 -2.58 12.53 7.82
C TYR A 53 -2.48 11.10 7.32
N ILE A 54 -1.27 10.59 7.09
CA ILE A 54 -1.02 9.32 6.39
C ILE A 54 -0.46 8.24 7.33
N CYS A 55 -0.67 6.96 7.03
CA CYS A 55 0.01 5.85 7.70
C CYS A 55 1.25 5.35 6.95
N LEU A 56 1.33 5.58 5.63
CA LEU A 56 2.38 5.07 4.76
C LEU A 56 2.63 6.03 3.59
N VAL A 57 3.86 6.03 3.08
CA VAL A 57 4.25 6.66 1.81
C VAL A 57 4.62 5.54 0.84
N LYS A 58 4.07 5.55 -0.38
CA LYS A 58 4.61 4.79 -1.51
C LYS A 58 5.37 5.74 -2.42
N THR A 59 6.56 5.33 -2.84
CA THR A 59 7.44 6.08 -3.74
C THR A 59 7.73 5.27 -5.00
N HIS A 60 8.13 5.95 -6.08
CA HIS A 60 8.87 5.37 -7.20
C HIS A 60 10.16 6.17 -7.35
N VAL A 61 11.22 5.77 -6.62
CA VAL A 61 12.48 6.54 -6.59
C VAL A 61 13.22 6.52 -7.93
N ASP A 62 12.92 5.54 -8.77
CA ASP A 62 13.41 5.39 -10.14
C ASP A 62 12.89 6.45 -11.13
N VAL A 63 11.80 7.17 -10.79
CA VAL A 63 11.31 8.30 -11.61
C VAL A 63 11.78 9.67 -11.13
N ILE A 64 12.48 9.76 -9.99
CA ILE A 64 13.02 11.02 -9.46
C ILE A 64 14.34 11.32 -10.16
N GLU A 65 14.34 12.30 -11.06
CA GLU A 65 15.48 12.65 -11.93
C GLU A 65 16.68 13.23 -11.17
N ASP A 66 16.43 13.85 -10.00
CA ASP A 66 17.37 14.59 -9.17
C ASP A 66 17.57 13.96 -7.77
N PHE A 67 17.39 12.63 -7.66
CA PHE A 67 17.43 11.93 -6.37
C PHE A 67 18.81 11.92 -5.69
N GLU A 68 18.91 12.51 -4.51
CA GLU A 68 20.07 12.45 -3.63
C GLU A 68 19.84 11.51 -2.42
N PRO A 69 20.42 10.30 -2.40
CA PRO A 69 20.16 9.30 -1.33
C PRO A 69 20.51 9.78 0.09
N THR A 70 21.46 10.70 0.22
CA THR A 70 21.95 11.22 1.51
C THR A 70 20.94 12.09 2.25
N LYS A 71 19.89 12.57 1.58
CA LYS A 71 18.81 13.39 2.18
C LYS A 71 17.65 12.55 2.75
N PHE A 72 17.67 11.22 2.59
CA PHE A 72 16.61 10.29 3.00
C PHE A 72 17.03 9.33 4.12
N ALA A 73 18.10 9.62 4.85
CA ALA A 73 18.70 8.69 5.79
C ALA A 73 17.96 8.60 7.14
N ASP A 74 17.13 7.57 7.34
CA ASP A 74 17.01 6.91 8.65
C ASP A 74 16.56 5.43 8.57
N ILE A 75 17.24 4.59 9.36
CA ILE A 75 16.95 3.17 9.75
C ILE A 75 16.75 2.05 8.69
N GLY A 76 17.87 1.44 8.25
CA GLY A 76 18.21 0.01 8.53
C GLY A 76 17.53 -1.21 7.85
N ASN A 77 18.22 -1.76 6.83
CA ASN A 77 18.36 -3.19 6.42
C ASN A 77 17.16 -3.98 5.84
N THR A 78 17.31 -5.07 5.05
CA THR A 78 18.40 -5.55 4.14
C THR A 78 17.87 -6.66 3.19
N VAL A 79 18.05 -6.51 1.87
CA VAL A 79 18.33 -7.59 0.89
C VAL A 79 19.27 -7.01 -0.21
N ALA A 80 19.99 -7.84 -0.96
CA ALA A 80 21.45 -7.64 -1.08
C ALA A 80 22.07 -6.90 -2.29
N LEU A 81 21.41 -6.65 -3.43
CA LEU A 81 22.10 -6.06 -4.60
C LEU A 81 21.47 -4.79 -5.17
N GLN A 82 20.27 -4.82 -5.76
CA GLN A 82 19.60 -3.54 -6.10
C GLN A 82 19.14 -2.79 -4.84
N TYR A 83 18.75 -3.53 -3.81
CA TYR A 83 18.11 -3.01 -2.60
C TYR A 83 19.17 -2.51 -1.56
N SER A 84 20.34 -3.13 -1.42
CA SER A 84 21.44 -2.61 -0.55
C SER A 84 22.63 -1.97 -1.27
N SER A 85 22.85 -2.27 -2.56
CA SER A 85 24.12 -1.96 -3.26
C SER A 85 23.95 -1.14 -4.54
N GLY A 86 22.72 -0.88 -4.99
CA GLY A 86 22.41 0.05 -6.07
C GLY A 86 22.49 1.51 -5.62
N VAL A 87 22.48 2.45 -6.58
CA VAL A 87 22.60 3.91 -6.34
C VAL A 87 21.64 4.41 -5.25
N TYR A 88 20.42 3.85 -5.20
CA TYR A 88 19.34 4.29 -4.31
C TYR A 88 19.32 3.66 -2.91
N LYS A 89 20.08 2.58 -2.66
CA LYS A 89 20.18 1.85 -1.38
C LYS A 89 18.84 1.71 -0.62
N ILE A 90 17.78 1.30 -1.31
CA ILE A 90 16.39 1.32 -0.83
C ILE A 90 16.22 0.67 0.57
N ALA A 91 17.02 -0.37 0.86
CA ALA A 91 17.09 -1.04 2.16
C ALA A 91 17.42 -0.14 3.35
N SER A 92 18.10 1.00 3.17
CA SER A 92 18.60 1.81 4.28
C SER A 92 17.60 2.85 4.81
N TRP A 93 16.43 2.94 4.19
CA TRP A 93 15.39 3.93 4.51
C TRP A 93 13.95 3.43 4.28
N SER A 94 13.72 2.41 3.44
CA SER A 94 12.39 1.87 3.19
C SER A 94 11.99 0.80 4.20
N HIS A 95 10.99 1.11 5.01
CA HIS A 95 10.46 0.23 6.06
C HIS A 95 9.64 -0.96 5.51
N ILE A 96 9.11 -0.83 4.30
CA ILE A 96 8.31 -1.84 3.58
C ILE A 96 8.71 -1.78 2.11
N THR A 97 8.71 -2.93 1.42
CA THR A 97 8.85 -3.00 -0.03
C THR A 97 7.87 -4.03 -0.60
N ASN A 98 7.47 -3.89 -1.86
CA ASN A 98 6.69 -4.88 -2.57
C ASN A 98 7.58 -5.67 -3.54
N ALA A 99 7.20 -6.91 -3.81
CA ALA A 99 7.86 -7.74 -4.81
C ALA A 99 6.81 -8.45 -5.67
N HIS A 100 7.10 -8.63 -6.95
CA HIS A 100 6.32 -9.53 -7.79
C HIS A 100 6.84 -10.97 -7.63
N PRO A 101 5.97 -11.98 -7.48
CA PRO A 101 6.34 -13.37 -7.16
C PRO A 101 7.09 -14.14 -8.28
N VAL A 102 7.45 -13.52 -9.41
CA VAL A 102 8.00 -14.23 -10.57
C VAL A 102 9.15 -13.48 -11.25
N PRO A 103 10.36 -14.08 -11.30
CA PRO A 103 11.29 -13.94 -12.40
C PRO A 103 11.15 -15.14 -13.36
N GLY A 104 10.61 -14.95 -14.57
CA GLY A 104 10.40 -16.06 -15.51
C GLY A 104 9.75 -15.68 -16.85
N PRO A 105 9.67 -16.63 -17.81
CA PRO A 105 9.26 -16.36 -19.20
C PRO A 105 7.85 -15.79 -19.38
N SER A 106 6.98 -15.93 -18.38
CA SER A 106 5.60 -15.44 -18.36
C SER A 106 5.45 -13.93 -18.61
N ILE A 107 6.53 -13.16 -18.45
CA ILE A 107 6.61 -11.74 -18.82
C ILE A 107 6.23 -11.51 -20.30
N PHE A 108 6.68 -12.38 -21.21
CA PHE A 108 6.51 -12.17 -22.65
C PHE A 108 5.08 -12.41 -23.15
N THR A 109 4.34 -13.33 -22.50
CA THR A 109 2.95 -13.64 -22.87
C THR A 109 1.94 -12.65 -22.26
N GLY A 110 2.37 -11.82 -21.31
CA GLY A 110 1.47 -11.00 -20.50
C GLY A 110 1.30 -9.54 -20.93
N LEU A 111 2.25 -8.96 -21.65
CA LEU A 111 2.30 -7.52 -21.90
C LEU A 111 1.20 -6.97 -22.84
N SER A 112 0.33 -7.82 -23.39
CA SER A 112 -0.64 -7.45 -24.43
C SER A 112 -2.10 -7.26 -23.97
N SER A 113 -2.48 -7.66 -22.75
CA SER A 113 -3.93 -7.73 -22.40
C SER A 113 -4.23 -7.76 -20.90
N GLY A 114 -4.41 -6.58 -20.29
CA GLY A 114 -5.03 -6.42 -18.97
C GLY A 114 -4.16 -6.83 -17.77
N SER A 115 -4.75 -6.81 -16.57
CA SER A 115 -4.05 -7.13 -15.32
C SER A 115 -3.64 -8.61 -15.26
N LEU A 116 -2.34 -8.86 -15.11
CA LEU A 116 -1.77 -10.21 -15.10
C LEU A 116 -1.95 -10.99 -13.80
N ALA A 117 -2.46 -10.35 -12.75
CA ALA A 117 -2.66 -10.96 -11.45
C ALA A 117 -4.07 -11.57 -11.30
N THR A 118 -4.35 -12.65 -12.06
CA THR A 118 -5.64 -13.34 -12.04
C THR A 118 -5.49 -14.87 -11.97
N GLY A 119 -6.53 -15.54 -11.44
CA GLY A 119 -6.60 -17.00 -11.36
C GLY A 119 -5.42 -17.63 -10.60
N SER A 120 -4.81 -18.66 -11.21
CA SER A 120 -3.73 -19.45 -10.62
C SER A 120 -2.48 -18.64 -10.25
N TYR A 121 -2.22 -17.49 -10.88
CA TYR A 121 -1.16 -16.58 -10.46
C TYR A 121 -1.42 -16.03 -9.06
N THR A 122 -2.66 -15.61 -8.80
CA THR A 122 -3.06 -15.06 -7.50
C THR A 122 -3.02 -16.13 -6.42
N GLU A 123 -3.49 -17.34 -6.74
CA GLU A 123 -3.40 -18.50 -5.83
C GLU A 123 -1.95 -18.83 -5.46
N ALA A 124 -1.04 -18.87 -6.44
CA ALA A 124 0.38 -19.12 -6.21
C ALA A 124 1.03 -18.01 -5.36
N ALA A 125 0.68 -16.74 -5.61
CA ALA A 125 1.16 -15.61 -4.84
C ALA A 125 0.70 -15.67 -3.36
N VAL A 126 -0.57 -15.99 -3.12
CA VAL A 126 -1.12 -16.13 -1.76
C VAL A 126 -0.54 -17.35 -1.05
N GLN A 127 -0.35 -18.48 -1.75
CA GLN A 127 0.33 -19.65 -1.18
C GLN A 127 1.80 -19.37 -0.82
N MET A 128 2.53 -18.62 -1.63
CA MET A 128 3.90 -18.21 -1.32
C MET A 128 3.95 -17.26 -0.11
N ALA A 129 2.99 -16.36 0.04
CA ALA A 129 2.88 -15.52 1.24
C ALA A 129 2.57 -16.34 2.50
N ARG A 130 1.70 -17.35 2.43
CA ARG A 130 1.38 -18.26 3.55
C ARG A 130 2.60 -18.99 4.09
N THR A 131 3.55 -19.36 3.22
CA THR A 131 4.80 -20.04 3.62
C THR A 131 5.90 -19.10 4.12
N HIS A 132 5.75 -17.79 3.93
CA HIS A 132 6.74 -16.77 4.33
C HIS A 132 6.12 -15.68 5.23
N ARG A 133 5.21 -16.04 6.16
CA ARG A 133 4.56 -15.11 7.11
C ARG A 133 5.53 -14.47 8.13
N ASP A 134 6.77 -14.95 8.18
CA ASP A 134 7.90 -14.33 8.87
C ASP A 134 8.40 -13.06 8.16
N PHE A 135 8.11 -12.89 6.87
CA PHE A 135 8.57 -11.77 6.05
C PHE A 135 7.43 -11.00 5.35
N VAL A 136 6.43 -11.71 4.83
CA VAL A 136 5.32 -11.15 4.04
C VAL A 136 4.20 -10.66 4.95
N ILE A 137 4.01 -9.35 5.00
CA ILE A 137 2.98 -8.69 5.82
C ILE A 137 1.61 -8.57 5.13
N GLY A 138 1.52 -8.78 3.81
CA GLY A 138 0.30 -8.47 3.05
C GLY A 138 0.47 -8.41 1.53
N PHE A 139 -0.56 -7.90 0.86
CA PHE A 139 -0.69 -7.81 -0.59
C PHE A 139 -1.08 -6.41 -1.07
N ILE A 140 -0.69 -6.10 -2.31
CA ILE A 140 -1.30 -5.03 -3.11
C ILE A 140 -2.47 -5.64 -3.88
N ALA A 141 -3.71 -5.30 -3.55
CA ALA A 141 -4.90 -5.96 -4.11
C ALA A 141 -6.17 -5.09 -4.06
N GLN A 142 -7.15 -5.39 -4.93
CA GLN A 142 -8.46 -4.72 -4.94
C GLN A 142 -9.49 -5.31 -3.97
N HIS A 143 -9.25 -6.52 -3.45
CA HIS A 143 -10.15 -7.26 -2.56
C HIS A 143 -9.36 -8.06 -1.52
N ARG A 144 -10.06 -8.61 -0.52
CA ARG A 144 -9.54 -9.61 0.41
C ARG A 144 -8.94 -10.81 -0.32
N MET A 145 -7.84 -11.35 0.22
CA MET A 145 -7.13 -12.53 -0.29
C MET A 145 -7.35 -13.78 0.57
N ASP A 146 -8.10 -13.62 1.66
CA ASP A 146 -8.49 -14.64 2.61
C ASP A 146 -9.14 -15.81 1.88
N GLY A 147 -8.62 -17.01 2.10
CA GLY A 147 -9.14 -18.24 1.48
C GLY A 147 -8.76 -18.47 0.00
N VAL A 148 -8.17 -17.49 -0.70
CA VAL A 148 -7.79 -17.64 -2.12
C VAL A 148 -6.78 -18.76 -2.28
N GLY A 149 -7.08 -19.74 -3.15
CA GLY A 149 -6.22 -20.89 -3.40
C GLY A 149 -6.04 -21.85 -2.22
N LEU A 150 -6.92 -21.82 -1.20
CA LEU A 150 -6.91 -22.84 -0.15
C LEU A 150 -7.25 -24.23 -0.69
N LYS A 151 -6.68 -25.24 -0.04
CA LYS A 151 -7.07 -26.65 -0.25
C LYS A 151 -8.34 -26.93 0.54
N GLU A 152 -9.13 -27.86 0.04
CA GLU A 152 -10.35 -28.34 0.69
C GLU A 152 -10.06 -28.80 2.14
N GLY A 153 -10.81 -28.29 3.11
CA GLY A 153 -10.61 -28.54 4.54
C GLY A 153 -9.58 -27.65 5.27
N ALA A 154 -8.92 -26.70 4.60
CA ALA A 154 -8.04 -25.73 5.26
C ALA A 154 -8.83 -24.54 5.87
N SER A 155 -8.36 -24.02 7.00
CA SER A 155 -8.96 -22.86 7.70
C SER A 155 -8.28 -21.54 7.31
N THR A 156 -9.07 -20.46 7.22
CA THR A 156 -8.59 -19.06 7.13
C THR A 156 -8.40 -18.39 8.49
N SER A 157 -8.74 -19.05 9.61
CA SER A 157 -8.76 -18.45 10.97
C SER A 157 -7.46 -17.78 11.41
N ASP A 158 -6.34 -18.17 10.78
CA ASP A 158 -4.99 -17.77 11.15
C ASP A 158 -4.37 -16.84 10.09
N GLU A 159 -5.16 -16.38 9.09
CA GLU A 159 -4.72 -15.47 8.04
C GLU A 159 -4.84 -14.02 8.49
N ASP A 160 -3.72 -13.29 8.43
CA ASP A 160 -3.59 -11.94 8.98
C ASP A 160 -2.83 -11.02 7.99
N PHE A 161 -3.13 -11.17 6.70
CA PHE A 161 -2.47 -10.39 5.63
C PHE A 161 -3.08 -8.99 5.49
N LEU A 162 -2.25 -7.95 5.51
CA LEU A 162 -2.67 -6.58 5.18
C LEU A 162 -3.02 -6.46 3.69
N ILE A 163 -4.09 -5.74 3.38
CA ILE A 163 -4.52 -5.45 2.02
C ILE A 163 -4.40 -3.94 1.78
N LEU A 164 -3.45 -3.59 0.92
CA LEU A 164 -3.15 -2.23 0.49
C LEU A 164 -3.70 -2.04 -0.93
N THR A 165 -4.67 -1.15 -1.11
CA THR A 165 -5.46 -1.06 -2.34
C THR A 165 -5.19 0.23 -3.12
N PRO A 166 -4.56 0.16 -4.32
CA PRO A 166 -4.42 1.28 -5.23
C PRO A 166 -5.68 1.49 -6.08
N GLY A 167 -5.65 2.54 -6.91
CA GLY A 167 -6.83 2.92 -7.69
C GLY A 167 -7.96 3.43 -6.78
N VAL A 168 -7.64 4.27 -5.80
CA VAL A 168 -8.63 4.92 -4.94
C VAL A 168 -8.82 6.39 -5.32
N GLY A 169 -10.07 6.82 -5.46
CA GLY A 169 -10.44 8.16 -5.88
C GLY A 169 -11.82 8.57 -5.37
N LEU A 170 -11.96 9.83 -4.97
CA LEU A 170 -13.23 10.45 -4.56
C LEU A 170 -13.88 11.26 -5.69
N ASP A 171 -13.07 12.00 -6.45
CA ASP A 171 -13.55 13.01 -7.41
C ASP A 171 -13.59 12.53 -8.88
N SER A 172 -13.00 11.37 -9.18
CA SER A 172 -13.07 10.72 -10.50
C SER A 172 -13.23 9.22 -10.37
N ARG A 173 -13.92 8.60 -11.33
CA ARG A 173 -14.03 7.13 -11.49
C ARG A 173 -12.94 6.52 -12.39
N GLY A 174 -12.11 7.33 -13.05
CA GLY A 174 -10.94 6.82 -13.76
C GLY A 174 -10.00 7.90 -14.33
N ASP A 175 -9.04 7.48 -15.15
CA ASP A 175 -8.23 8.38 -15.96
C ASP A 175 -8.06 7.91 -17.42
N SER A 176 -7.40 8.73 -18.24
CA SER A 176 -7.17 8.48 -19.66
C SER A 176 -6.15 7.35 -19.96
N MET A 177 -5.54 6.76 -18.94
CA MET A 177 -4.60 5.62 -19.06
C MET A 177 -5.26 4.30 -18.64
N GLY A 178 -6.58 4.28 -18.44
CA GLY A 178 -7.34 3.08 -18.08
C GLY A 178 -7.33 2.77 -16.58
N GLN A 179 -6.78 3.65 -15.74
CA GLN A 179 -6.94 3.52 -14.29
C GLN A 179 -8.44 3.63 -13.96
N GLN A 180 -8.98 2.62 -13.28
CA GLN A 180 -10.31 2.70 -12.67
C GLN A 180 -10.13 3.07 -11.19
N TYR A 181 -10.97 3.98 -10.70
CA TYR A 181 -10.96 4.44 -9.31
C TYR A 181 -12.19 3.93 -8.56
N ARG A 182 -11.95 3.47 -7.34
CA ARG A 182 -12.97 3.10 -6.35
C ARG A 182 -12.91 4.07 -5.18
N THR A 183 -14.03 4.28 -4.51
CA THR A 183 -14.13 5.10 -3.31
C THR A 183 -13.51 4.41 -2.09
N PRO A 184 -13.10 5.16 -1.05
CA PRO A 184 -12.67 4.57 0.22
C PRO A 184 -13.72 3.64 0.84
N LYS A 185 -15.02 3.93 0.68
CA LYS A 185 -16.12 3.07 1.16
C LYS A 185 -16.16 1.73 0.44
N GLU A 186 -16.18 1.74 -0.91
CA GLU A 186 -16.16 0.50 -1.71
C GLU A 186 -14.94 -0.38 -1.38
N VAL A 187 -13.78 0.23 -1.12
CA VAL A 187 -12.54 -0.51 -0.82
C VAL A 187 -12.49 -1.02 0.62
N VAL A 188 -12.70 -0.15 1.61
CA VAL A 188 -12.49 -0.46 3.02
C VAL A 188 -13.69 -1.17 3.63
N LEU A 189 -14.91 -0.69 3.38
CA LEU A 189 -16.12 -1.30 3.93
C LEU A 189 -16.51 -2.54 3.11
N GLU A 190 -16.83 -2.35 1.84
CA GLU A 190 -17.50 -3.39 1.02
C GLU A 190 -16.54 -4.51 0.59
N SER A 191 -15.30 -4.19 0.24
CA SER A 191 -14.24 -5.17 -0.05
C SER A 191 -13.34 -5.48 1.14
N GLY A 192 -13.63 -4.92 2.31
CA GLY A 192 -12.94 -5.22 3.56
C GLY A 192 -11.46 -4.86 3.62
N CYS A 193 -10.88 -4.14 2.65
CA CYS A 193 -9.43 -3.87 2.59
C CYS A 193 -8.95 -2.95 3.74
N ASP A 194 -7.65 -2.92 4.05
CA ASP A 194 -7.15 -2.15 5.21
C ASP A 194 -6.80 -0.71 4.84
N VAL A 195 -5.91 -0.56 3.85
CA VAL A 195 -5.22 0.70 3.54
C VAL A 195 -5.52 1.14 2.11
N ILE A 196 -5.94 2.39 1.94
CA ILE A 196 -6.16 3.00 0.62
C ILE A 196 -4.86 3.63 0.12
N ILE A 197 -4.49 3.42 -1.15
CA ILE A 197 -3.35 4.08 -1.80
C ILE A 197 -3.87 5.11 -2.80
N VAL A 198 -3.55 6.39 -2.56
CA VAL A 198 -4.03 7.53 -3.36
C VAL A 198 -2.83 8.34 -3.87
N GLY A 199 -2.80 8.63 -5.17
CA GLY A 199 -1.77 9.46 -5.81
C GLY A 199 -2.26 10.87 -6.12
N ARG A 200 -2.31 11.22 -7.41
CA ARG A 200 -2.79 12.51 -7.97
C ARG A 200 -4.16 13.00 -7.46
N GLY A 201 -4.96 12.15 -6.81
CA GLY A 201 -6.17 12.59 -6.09
C GLY A 201 -5.89 13.51 -4.89
N ILE A 202 -4.67 13.51 -4.36
CA ILE A 202 -4.24 14.37 -3.24
C ILE A 202 -3.44 15.58 -3.71
N TYR A 203 -2.42 15.37 -4.56
CA TYR A 203 -1.53 16.45 -5.02
C TYR A 203 -1.83 16.97 -6.42
N GLY A 204 -2.94 16.59 -7.03
CA GLY A 204 -3.37 17.13 -8.32
C GLY A 204 -2.45 16.77 -9.49
N LYS A 205 -2.52 17.58 -10.55
CA LYS A 205 -1.68 17.49 -11.76
C LYS A 205 -0.55 18.53 -11.79
N ASP A 206 -0.57 19.46 -10.84
CA ASP A 206 0.41 20.51 -10.56
C ASP A 206 1.47 20.04 -9.55
N ASN A 207 1.59 18.72 -9.34
CA ASN A 207 2.49 18.08 -8.37
C ASN A 207 2.39 18.64 -6.94
N GLY A 208 1.24 19.19 -6.56
CA GLY A 208 0.98 19.75 -5.23
C GLY A 208 1.54 21.16 -5.03
N ALA A 209 1.57 21.98 -6.09
CA ALA A 209 2.02 23.36 -6.05
C ALA A 209 1.19 24.24 -5.10
N ASN A 210 -0.04 23.83 -4.75
CA ASN A 210 -0.84 24.41 -3.67
C ASN A 210 -0.86 23.50 -2.41
N PRO A 211 -0.04 23.78 -1.38
CA PRO A 211 -0.01 23.02 -0.12
C PRO A 211 -1.36 22.96 0.63
N GLU A 212 -2.20 23.98 0.52
CA GLU A 212 -3.50 23.99 1.22
C GLU A 212 -4.48 23.01 0.57
N ALA A 213 -4.48 22.92 -0.76
CA ALA A 213 -5.25 21.93 -1.50
C ALA A 213 -4.75 20.50 -1.21
N VAL A 214 -3.43 20.29 -1.17
CA VAL A 214 -2.82 19.00 -0.78
C VAL A 214 -3.26 18.58 0.62
N ARG A 215 -3.22 19.50 1.60
CA ARG A 215 -3.68 19.26 2.97
C ARG A 215 -5.15 18.88 3.01
N ALA A 216 -6.01 19.69 2.38
CA ALA A 216 -7.46 19.48 2.40
C ALA A 216 -7.86 18.12 1.79
N GLN A 217 -7.22 17.69 0.70
CA GLN A 217 -7.45 16.35 0.14
C GLN A 217 -6.90 15.25 1.06
N ALA A 218 -5.70 15.39 1.63
CA ALA A 218 -5.17 14.39 2.57
C ALA A 218 -6.06 14.22 3.81
N GLU A 219 -6.59 15.30 4.36
CA GLU A 219 -7.59 15.29 5.44
C GLU A 219 -8.88 14.59 5.04
N ARG A 220 -9.41 14.88 3.85
CA ARG A 220 -10.62 14.27 3.32
C ARG A 220 -10.45 12.77 3.10
N TYR A 221 -9.43 12.33 2.38
CA TYR A 221 -9.17 10.89 2.14
C TYR A 221 -8.91 10.12 3.45
N ARG A 222 -8.20 10.72 4.41
CA ARG A 222 -8.05 10.14 5.76
C ARG A 222 -9.41 9.95 6.44
N SER A 223 -10.25 10.98 6.41
CA SER A 223 -11.56 10.97 7.08
C SER A 223 -12.49 9.92 6.47
N GLU A 224 -12.58 9.87 5.14
CA GLU A 224 -13.37 8.88 4.40
C GLU A 224 -12.87 7.44 4.62
N GLY A 225 -11.56 7.21 4.54
CA GLY A 225 -10.96 5.89 4.77
C GLY A 225 -11.15 5.40 6.21
N TRP A 226 -11.05 6.30 7.19
CA TRP A 226 -11.24 5.98 8.61
C TRP A 226 -12.71 5.77 8.95
N ALA A 227 -13.62 6.59 8.41
CA ALA A 227 -15.06 6.42 8.60
C ALA A 227 -15.56 5.08 8.05
N ALA A 228 -15.13 4.70 6.83
CA ALA A 228 -15.45 3.40 6.24
C ALA A 228 -14.91 2.22 7.07
N TYR A 229 -13.73 2.38 7.68
CA TYR A 229 -13.18 1.40 8.61
C TYR A 229 -14.02 1.29 9.90
N GLN A 230 -14.42 2.41 10.51
CA GLN A 230 -15.27 2.40 11.71
C GLN A 230 -16.66 1.79 11.42
N GLU A 231 -17.25 2.11 10.26
CA GLU A 231 -18.52 1.52 9.81
C GLU A 231 -18.41 0.00 9.66
N ARG A 232 -17.28 -0.51 9.15
CA ARG A 232 -17.01 -1.95 9.05
C ARG A 232 -16.99 -2.61 10.43
N LEU A 233 -16.32 -2.00 11.42
CA LEU A 233 -16.28 -2.56 12.79
C LEU A 233 -17.66 -2.63 13.45
N CYS A 234 -18.56 -1.69 13.15
CA CYS A 234 -19.94 -1.71 13.65
C CYS A 234 -20.85 -2.71 12.91
N SER A 235 -20.39 -3.26 11.78
CA SER A 235 -21.15 -4.14 10.88
C SER A 235 -20.63 -5.59 10.88
N SER A 236 -19.64 -5.91 11.72
CA SER A 236 -18.97 -7.23 11.82
C SER A 236 -19.35 -7.97 13.10
#